data_AF-A0A9P7G1N2-F1
#
_entry.id   AF-A0A9P7G1N2-F1
#
_cell.length_a   1.000
_cell.length_b   1.000
_cell.length_c   1.000
_cell.angle_alpha   90.00
_cell.angle_beta   90.00
_cell.angle_gamma   90.00
#
_symmetry.space_group_name_H-M   'P 1'
#
loop_
_entity.id
_entity.type
_entity.pdbx_description
1 polymer ?
#
loop_
_entity_poly.entity_id
_entity_poly.type
_entity_poly.pdbx_seq_one_letter_code
_entity_poly.pdbx_strand_id
1 'polypeptide(L)'
;MVRQVQHPDGRRKATKEETASFKAWEHQRAENGYPPWARRDGSEYLNVLQSSQTLRQWADEYCSSPKYLKEFVYEKFVHGWNIQALEEAVRGAIAQAHYSGHVSVETHLTATKIIIRPDNRLSRTLSKTFVKYLLMILLIYPFIWLFKRYHSRGGGRWEVCGGAYALKYTEPLDTPELTPDGGGIRLPSASARIIDTEHGPVRLYGLREGEWFRRWEQVIRQSVVSKLQRSEPMRGEGPTNPAFALDGYAPGYI
;
A
#
# COMPACT_ATOMS: atom_id res chain seq x y z
N MET A 1 1.03 19.75 9.38
CA MET A 1 0.95 18.69 10.42
C MET A 1 2.33 18.56 11.05
N VAL A 2 2.44 18.43 12.38
CA VAL A 2 3.75 18.36 13.04
C VAL A 2 4.12 16.89 13.16
N ARG A 3 5.03 16.41 12.31
CA ARG A 3 5.66 15.10 12.51
C ARG A 3 6.66 15.25 13.65
N GLN A 4 6.66 14.31 14.60
CA GLN A 4 7.62 14.30 15.69
C GLN A 4 8.66 13.21 15.41
N VAL A 5 9.91 13.51 15.71
CA VAL A 5 11.02 12.57 15.64
C VAL A 5 11.46 12.29 17.07
N GLN A 6 11.62 11.02 17.40
CA GLN A 6 12.16 10.62 18.70
C GLN A 6 13.69 10.83 18.66
N HIS A 7 14.21 11.68 19.54
CA HIS A 7 15.64 11.83 19.83
C HIS A 7 15.95 11.11 21.15
N PRO A 8 17.20 10.68 21.41
CA PRO A 8 17.61 10.18 22.72
C PRO A 8 17.20 11.09 23.90
N ASP A 9 17.20 12.41 23.69
CA ASP A 9 16.83 13.42 24.70
C ASP A 9 15.33 13.77 24.72
N GLY A 10 14.49 13.09 23.94
CA GLY A 10 13.03 13.29 23.90
C GLY A 10 12.43 13.49 22.51
N ARG A 11 11.13 13.80 22.45
CA ARG A 11 10.40 14.01 21.18
C ARG A 11 10.64 15.44 20.67
N ARG A 12 11.28 15.59 19.50
CA ARG A 12 11.42 16.89 18.81
C ARG A 12 10.48 16.99 17.62
N LYS A 13 10.17 18.22 17.20
CA LYS A 13 9.44 18.45 15.93
C LYS A 13 10.40 18.19 14.75
N ALA A 14 9.92 17.49 13.74
CA ALA A 14 10.65 17.29 12.49
C ALA A 14 10.87 18.64 11.79
N THR A 15 12.03 18.82 11.17
CA THR A 15 12.29 19.99 10.32
C THR A 15 11.49 19.86 9.01
N LYS A 16 11.35 20.99 8.29
CA LYS A 16 10.67 20.99 6.98
C LYS A 16 11.40 20.12 5.97
N GLU A 17 12.73 20.16 5.96
CA GLU A 17 13.61 19.40 5.08
C GLU A 17 13.55 17.89 5.37
N GLU A 18 13.56 17.49 6.64
CA GLU A 18 13.33 16.09 7.05
C GLU A 18 11.98 15.59 6.56
N THR A 19 10.94 16.42 6.70
CA THR A 19 9.60 16.07 6.24
C THR A 19 9.53 15.94 4.72
N ALA A 20 10.20 16.82 3.97
CA ALA A 20 10.24 16.78 2.52
C ALA A 20 11.03 15.57 2.01
N SER A 21 12.22 15.32 2.54
CA SER A 21 13.04 14.16 2.15
C SER A 21 12.38 12.83 2.51
N PHE A 22 11.66 12.76 3.64
CA PHE A 22 10.88 11.57 3.98
C PHE A 22 9.76 11.34 2.96
N LYS A 23 9.05 12.38 2.54
CA LYS A 23 7.96 12.25 1.55
C LYS A 23 8.48 11.84 0.17
N ALA A 24 9.60 12.40 -0.26
CA ALA A 24 10.24 12.01 -1.52
C ALA A 24 10.67 10.54 -1.49
N TRP A 25 11.29 10.12 -0.38
CA TRP A 25 11.63 8.70 -0.16
C TRP A 25 10.39 7.81 -0.15
N GLU A 26 9.31 8.22 0.54
CA GLU A 26 8.07 7.48 0.62
C GLU A 26 7.45 7.22 -0.77
N HIS A 27 7.53 8.21 -1.67
CA HIS A 27 7.09 8.09 -3.06
C HIS A 27 7.96 7.08 -3.84
N GLN A 28 9.28 7.30 -3.84
CA GLN A 28 10.23 6.43 -4.54
C GLN A 28 10.16 4.98 -4.04
N ARG A 29 9.97 4.80 -2.73
CA ARG A 29 9.82 3.49 -2.11
C ARG A 29 8.56 2.77 -2.61
N ALA A 30 7.45 3.49 -2.72
CA ALA A 30 6.19 2.92 -3.21
C ALA A 30 6.28 2.55 -4.70
N GLU A 31 6.92 3.38 -5.53
CA GLU A 31 7.10 3.13 -6.97
C GLU A 31 7.96 1.88 -7.22
N ASN A 32 9.05 1.72 -6.45
CA ASN A 32 9.95 0.58 -6.57
C ASN A 32 9.43 -0.69 -5.88
N GLY A 33 8.30 -0.62 -5.17
CA GLY A 33 7.73 -1.77 -4.48
C GLY A 33 8.46 -2.18 -3.20
N TYR A 34 9.27 -1.30 -2.62
CA TYR A 34 9.98 -1.61 -1.38
C TYR A 34 9.01 -1.65 -0.18
N PRO A 35 9.25 -2.53 0.81
CA PRO A 35 8.43 -2.59 2.01
C PRO A 35 8.54 -1.30 2.84
N PRO A 36 7.56 -0.99 3.70
CA PRO A 36 7.56 0.27 4.44
C PRO A 36 8.72 0.41 5.43
N TRP A 37 9.30 -0.71 5.87
CA TRP A 37 10.50 -0.74 6.70
C TRP A 37 11.80 -0.70 5.90
N ALA A 38 11.80 -0.68 4.56
CA ALA A 38 13.05 -0.60 3.81
C ALA A 38 13.83 0.69 4.14
N ARG A 39 15.15 0.56 4.35
CA ARG A 39 16.04 1.72 4.44
C ARG A 39 16.19 2.40 3.09
N ARG A 40 16.63 3.67 3.12
CA ARG A 40 17.06 4.41 1.92
C ARG A 40 18.17 3.67 1.16
N ASP A 41 18.96 2.87 1.87
CA ASP A 41 20.07 2.11 1.33
C ASP A 41 19.63 0.76 0.72
N GLY A 42 18.32 0.47 0.68
CA GLY A 42 17.76 -0.78 0.13
C GLY A 42 17.85 -2.00 1.05
N SER A 43 18.51 -1.88 2.21
CA SER A 43 18.57 -2.96 3.21
C SER A 43 17.24 -3.14 3.96
N GLU A 44 16.85 -4.39 4.17
CA GLU A 44 15.71 -4.77 5.00
C GLU A 44 16.11 -4.83 6.48
N TYR A 45 15.24 -4.37 7.38
CA TYR A 45 15.43 -4.59 8.82
C TYR A 45 15.01 -6.01 9.20
N LEU A 46 15.85 -6.70 9.97
CA LEU A 46 15.45 -7.90 10.72
C LEU A 46 14.44 -7.58 11.84
N ASN A 47 14.35 -6.32 12.28
CA ASN A 47 13.42 -5.85 13.31
C ASN A 47 12.36 -4.89 12.72
N VAL A 48 11.22 -5.47 12.35
CA VAL A 48 10.07 -4.82 11.66
C VAL A 48 9.37 -3.75 12.52
N LEU A 49 9.62 -3.70 13.83
CA LEU A 49 9.01 -2.76 14.79
C LEU A 49 9.95 -1.60 15.12
N GLN A 50 10.18 -0.71 14.15
CA GLN A 50 10.95 0.53 14.39
C GLN A 50 10.16 1.64 15.08
N SER A 51 8.90 1.43 15.43
CA SER A 51 8.15 2.41 16.22
C SER A 51 8.71 2.43 17.65
N SER A 52 8.92 3.64 18.19
CA SER A 52 9.40 3.82 19.58
C SER A 52 8.46 3.26 20.65
N GLN A 53 7.26 2.83 20.25
CA GLN A 53 6.22 2.26 21.09
C GLN A 53 5.49 1.13 20.36
N THR A 54 4.89 0.23 21.12
CA THR A 54 4.03 -0.83 20.56
C THR A 54 2.69 -0.26 20.09
N LEU A 55 1.99 -1.00 19.21
CA LEU A 55 0.64 -0.62 18.76
C LEU A 55 -0.33 -0.39 19.94
N ARG A 56 -0.22 -1.23 20.98
CA ARG A 56 -1.05 -1.12 22.19
C ARG A 56 -0.76 0.19 22.93
N GLN A 57 0.51 0.53 23.14
CA GLN A 57 0.89 1.79 23.78
C GLN A 57 0.38 3.01 23.01
N TRP A 58 0.44 2.98 21.67
CA TRP A 58 -0.15 4.02 20.84
C TRP A 58 -1.67 4.11 20.97
N ALA A 59 -2.35 2.97 21.08
CA ALA A 59 -3.79 2.93 21.31
C ALA A 59 -4.14 3.49 22.70
N ASP A 60 -3.35 3.18 23.73
CA ASP A 60 -3.54 3.70 25.09
C ASP A 60 -3.28 5.23 25.14
N GLU A 61 -2.24 5.74 24.46
CA GLU A 61 -1.98 7.18 24.30
C GLU A 61 -3.14 7.87 23.56
N TYR A 62 -3.69 7.23 22.54
CA TYR A 62 -4.86 7.73 21.83
C TYR A 62 -6.11 7.77 22.74
N CYS A 63 -6.39 6.70 23.49
CA CYS A 63 -7.55 6.59 24.37
C CYS A 63 -7.49 7.60 25.51
N SER A 64 -6.33 7.77 26.14
CA SER A 64 -6.09 8.73 27.24
C SER A 64 -6.14 10.19 26.81
N SER A 65 -5.95 10.50 25.51
CA SER A 65 -5.97 11.88 25.03
C SER A 65 -7.36 12.54 25.18
N PRO A 66 -7.47 13.73 25.81
CA PRO A 66 -8.75 14.42 26.04
C PRO A 66 -9.27 15.19 24.80
N LYS A 67 -8.78 14.88 23.61
CA LYS A 67 -9.08 15.60 22.36
C LYS A 67 -10.39 15.12 21.74
N TYR A 68 -11.25 16.05 21.33
CA TYR A 68 -12.57 15.73 20.77
C TYR A 68 -12.50 15.25 19.32
N LEU A 69 -11.63 15.85 18.51
CA LEU A 69 -11.45 15.51 17.10
C LEU A 69 -10.16 14.71 16.90
N LYS A 70 -9.93 13.73 17.78
CA LYS A 70 -8.83 12.77 17.64
C LYS A 70 -9.12 11.75 16.54
N GLU A 71 -8.09 11.36 15.81
CA GLU A 71 -8.15 10.40 14.72
C GLU A 71 -6.98 9.42 14.87
N PHE A 72 -7.28 8.13 14.96
CA PHE A 72 -6.30 7.06 14.91
C PHE A 72 -6.31 6.47 13.51
N VAL A 73 -5.20 6.58 12.79
CA VAL A 73 -5.10 6.20 11.38
C VAL A 73 -4.23 4.96 11.27
N TYR A 74 -4.82 3.92 10.70
CA TYR A 74 -4.14 2.68 10.32
C TYR A 74 -3.96 2.67 8.80
N GLU A 75 -2.72 2.61 8.35
CA GLU A 75 -2.38 2.64 6.93
C GLU A 75 -2.06 1.24 6.39
N LYS A 76 -2.65 0.87 5.27
CA LYS A 76 -2.37 -0.38 4.56
C LYS A 76 -1.47 -0.08 3.38
N PHE A 77 -0.35 -0.78 3.33
CA PHE A 77 0.63 -0.67 2.27
C PHE A 77 0.70 -1.98 1.51
N VAL A 78 0.75 -1.90 0.19
CA VAL A 78 1.01 -3.05 -0.68
C VAL A 78 2.41 -2.87 -1.25
N HIS A 79 3.23 -3.92 -1.24
CA HIS A 79 4.62 -3.86 -1.71
C HIS A 79 5.01 -5.16 -2.42
N GLY A 80 6.23 -5.20 -2.95
CA GLY A 80 6.83 -6.37 -3.61
C GLY A 80 6.88 -6.27 -5.13
N TRP A 81 6.09 -5.40 -5.78
CA TRP A 81 6.17 -5.19 -7.22
C TRP A 81 6.75 -3.81 -7.52
N ASN A 82 7.68 -3.75 -8.48
CA ASN A 82 8.10 -2.48 -9.04
C ASN A 82 6.99 -1.96 -9.97
N ILE A 83 6.16 -1.06 -9.44
CA ILE A 83 5.00 -0.51 -10.14
C ILE A 83 5.46 0.35 -11.31
N GLN A 84 6.56 1.10 -11.16
CA GLN A 84 7.10 1.92 -12.24
C GLN A 84 7.53 1.05 -13.43
N ALA A 85 8.32 0.00 -13.19
CA ALA A 85 8.75 -0.92 -14.23
C ALA A 85 7.57 -1.65 -14.89
N LEU A 86 6.55 -1.99 -14.10
CA LEU A 86 5.32 -2.60 -14.63
C LEU A 86 4.58 -1.63 -15.55
N GLU A 87 4.42 -0.37 -15.16
CA GLU A 87 3.78 0.64 -16.00
C GLU A 87 4.56 0.91 -17.28
N GLU A 88 5.89 0.94 -17.23
CA GLU A 88 6.77 1.05 -18.39
C GLU A 88 6.61 -0.15 -19.34
N ALA A 89 6.55 -1.37 -18.81
CA ALA A 89 6.29 -2.58 -19.59
C ALA A 89 4.91 -2.53 -20.27
N VAL A 90 3.88 -2.07 -19.56
CA VAL A 90 2.53 -1.88 -20.12
C VAL A 90 2.54 -0.84 -21.23
N ARG A 91 3.20 0.32 -21.03
CA ARG A 91 3.37 1.34 -22.09
C ARG A 91 4.09 0.76 -23.31
N GLY A 92 5.12 -0.06 -23.10
CA GLY A 92 5.83 -0.79 -24.15
C GLY A 92 4.93 -1.74 -24.95
N ALA A 93 4.10 -2.54 -24.27
CA ALA A 93 3.15 -3.44 -24.94
C ALA A 93 2.09 -2.67 -25.74
N ILE A 94 1.63 -1.52 -25.25
CA ILE A 94 0.70 -0.65 -25.97
C ILE A 94 1.36 -0.07 -27.24
N ALA A 95 2.61 0.37 -27.15
CA ALA A 95 3.37 0.87 -28.30
C ALA A 95 3.54 -0.20 -29.40
N GLN A 96 3.77 -1.46 -29.01
CA GLN A 96 3.85 -2.59 -29.95
C GLN A 96 2.51 -2.91 -30.64
N ALA A 97 1.38 -2.47 -30.09
CA ALA A 97 0.08 -2.57 -30.74
C ALA A 97 -0.15 -1.46 -31.80
N HIS A 98 0.90 -0.76 -32.23
CA HIS A 98 0.88 0.35 -33.20
C HIS A 98 0.01 1.56 -32.76
N TYR A 99 -0.16 1.75 -31.45
CA TYR A 99 -0.79 2.95 -30.92
C TYR A 99 0.23 4.09 -30.81
N SER A 100 0.01 5.19 -31.54
CA SER A 100 0.92 6.35 -31.59
C SER A 100 0.46 7.55 -30.76
N GLY A 101 -0.61 7.41 -29.99
CA GLY A 101 -1.15 8.49 -29.15
C GLY A 101 -0.42 8.64 -27.82
N HIS A 102 -0.79 9.66 -27.05
CA HIS A 102 -0.35 9.77 -25.66
C HIS A 102 -0.97 8.63 -24.83
N VAL A 103 -0.14 7.95 -24.03
CA VAL A 103 -0.54 6.82 -23.19
C VAL A 103 -0.26 7.17 -21.73
N SER A 104 -1.32 7.24 -20.93
CA SER A 104 -1.22 7.27 -19.47
C SER A 104 -1.60 5.90 -18.91
N VAL A 105 -0.77 5.37 -18.02
CA VAL A 105 -1.01 4.14 -17.27
C VAL A 105 -0.89 4.52 -15.81
N GLU A 106 -1.95 4.27 -15.04
CA GLU A 106 -2.02 4.63 -13.62
C GLU A 106 -2.45 3.42 -12.79
N THR A 107 -1.75 3.20 -11.69
CA THR A 107 -2.07 2.16 -10.72
C THR A 107 -2.83 2.75 -9.52
N HIS A 108 -4.05 2.27 -9.26
CA HIS A 108 -4.85 2.75 -8.13
C HIS A 108 -5.00 1.69 -7.04
N LEU A 109 -4.59 2.05 -5.82
CA LEU A 109 -4.86 1.27 -4.60
C LEU A 109 -6.08 1.84 -3.88
N THR A 110 -7.11 1.02 -3.68
CA THR A 110 -8.31 1.40 -2.93
C THR A 110 -8.25 0.92 -1.48
N ALA A 111 -8.95 1.61 -0.58
CA ALA A 111 -9.08 1.23 0.84
C ALA A 111 -7.75 1.13 1.62
N THR A 112 -6.80 2.03 1.32
CA THR A 112 -5.47 2.08 1.92
C THR A 112 -5.44 2.63 3.35
N LYS A 113 -6.53 3.21 3.86
CA LYS A 113 -6.55 3.79 5.21
C LYS A 113 -7.81 3.44 5.96
N ILE A 114 -7.65 3.11 7.24
CA ILE A 114 -8.74 2.99 8.21
C ILE A 114 -8.57 4.13 9.22
N ILE A 115 -9.60 4.94 9.38
CA ILE A 115 -9.58 6.09 10.30
C ILE A 115 -10.60 5.83 11.41
N ILE A 116 -10.09 5.62 12.61
CA ILE A 116 -10.88 5.43 13.83
C ILE A 116 -11.05 6.80 14.50
N ARG A 117 -12.29 7.13 14.85
CA ARG A 117 -12.66 8.37 15.55
C ARG A 117 -13.29 8.04 16.90
N PRO A 118 -13.16 8.91 17.92
CA PRO A 118 -13.80 8.69 19.21
C PRO A 118 -15.32 8.76 19.06
N ASP A 119 -16.05 7.99 19.85
CA ASP A 119 -17.51 8.11 19.93
C ASP A 119 -17.86 9.34 20.78
N ASN A 120 -18.08 10.48 20.12
CA ASN A 120 -18.60 11.66 20.77
C ASN A 120 -19.62 12.35 19.85
N ARG A 121 -20.53 13.14 20.45
CA ARG A 121 -21.62 13.79 19.70
C ARG A 121 -21.08 14.68 18.58
N LEU A 122 -19.93 15.33 18.78
CA LEU A 122 -19.30 16.20 17.78
C LEU A 122 -18.78 15.41 16.57
N SER A 123 -18.02 14.33 16.79
CA SER A 123 -17.46 13.47 15.73
C SER A 123 -18.58 12.79 14.95
N ARG A 124 -19.63 12.32 15.64
CA ARG A 124 -20.79 11.67 15.03
C ARG A 124 -21.62 12.64 14.20
N THR A 125 -21.84 13.84 14.70
CA THR A 125 -22.54 14.91 13.98
C THR A 125 -21.75 15.34 12.74
N LEU A 126 -20.44 15.56 12.86
CA LEU A 126 -19.55 15.92 11.73
C LEU A 126 -19.39 14.81 10.68
N SER A 127 -19.72 13.57 11.02
CA SER A 127 -19.64 12.44 10.08
C SER A 127 -20.85 12.37 9.14
N LYS A 128 -21.99 12.97 9.49
CA LYS A 128 -23.20 12.98 8.67
C LYS A 128 -23.04 13.90 7.46
N THR A 129 -23.35 13.39 6.27
CA THR A 129 -23.21 14.14 5.00
C THR A 129 -24.05 15.43 5.00
N PHE A 130 -25.28 15.39 5.52
CA PHE A 130 -26.15 16.57 5.62
C PHE A 130 -25.53 17.69 6.47
N VAL A 131 -24.94 17.34 7.62
CA VAL A 131 -24.30 18.31 8.51
C VAL A 131 -23.08 18.95 7.82
N LYS A 132 -22.32 18.18 7.02
CA LYS A 132 -21.22 18.75 6.23
C LYS A 132 -21.71 19.81 5.24
N TYR A 133 -22.80 19.53 4.52
CA TYR A 133 -23.41 20.52 3.63
C TYR A 133 -23.90 21.76 4.38
N LEU A 134 -24.58 21.58 5.52
CA LEU A 134 -25.03 22.69 6.35
C LEU A 134 -23.85 23.55 6.86
N LEU A 135 -22.78 22.91 7.33
CA LEU A 135 -21.56 23.60 7.80
C LEU A 135 -20.82 24.34 6.68
N MET A 136 -20.92 23.85 5.45
CA MET A 136 -20.38 24.50 4.26
C MET A 136 -21.17 25.76 3.91
N ILE A 137 -22.51 25.67 3.90
CA ILE A 137 -23.40 26.83 3.65
C ILE A 137 -23.23 27.89 4.75
N LEU A 138 -23.10 27.47 6.01
CA LEU A 138 -22.90 28.38 7.14
C LEU A 138 -21.47 28.90 7.29
N LEU A 139 -20.53 28.54 6.38
CA LEU A 139 -19.12 28.94 6.46
C LEU A 139 -18.43 28.61 7.81
N ILE A 140 -18.89 27.57 8.52
CA ILE A 140 -18.35 27.20 9.86
C ILE A 140 -17.07 26.38 9.75
N TYR A 141 -16.79 25.79 8.59
CA TYR A 141 -15.61 24.95 8.35
C TYR A 141 -14.25 25.57 8.72
N PRO A 142 -13.93 26.84 8.38
CA PRO A 142 -12.69 27.49 8.83
C PRO A 142 -12.55 27.53 10.36
N PHE A 143 -13.64 27.70 11.11
CA PHE A 143 -13.60 27.69 12.57
C PHE A 143 -13.33 26.29 13.14
N ILE A 144 -13.91 25.24 12.54
CA ILE A 144 -13.62 23.86 12.91
C ILE A 144 -12.15 23.53 12.63
N TRP A 145 -11.61 24.00 11.51
CA TRP A 145 -10.19 23.86 11.18
C TRP A 145 -9.31 24.57 12.21
N LEU A 146 -9.66 25.81 12.59
CA LEU A 146 -8.96 26.57 13.62
C LEU A 146 -8.97 25.83 14.96
N PHE A 147 -10.14 25.32 15.38
CA PHE A 147 -10.30 24.53 16.60
C PHE A 147 -9.45 23.26 16.55
N LYS A 148 -9.46 22.52 15.44
CA LYS A 148 -8.64 21.31 15.25
C LYS A 148 -7.14 21.64 15.34
N ARG A 149 -6.72 22.83 14.90
CA ARG A 149 -5.31 23.23 14.79
C ARG A 149 -4.73 23.86 16.06
N TYR A 150 -5.45 24.78 16.70
CA TYR A 150 -4.92 25.63 17.78
C TYR A 150 -5.45 25.29 19.17
N HIS A 151 -6.62 24.65 19.27
CA HIS A 151 -7.18 24.35 20.58
C HIS A 151 -6.53 23.10 21.21
N SER A 152 -6.17 23.18 22.49
CA SER A 152 -5.51 22.09 23.23
C SER A 152 -6.31 20.77 23.23
N ARG A 153 -7.65 20.89 23.32
CA ARG A 153 -8.60 19.75 23.25
C ARG A 153 -9.18 19.50 21.86
N GLY A 154 -8.68 20.21 20.84
CA GLY A 154 -9.23 20.17 19.50
C GLY A 154 -8.86 18.89 18.75
N GLY A 155 -7.84 18.99 17.91
CA GLY A 155 -7.41 17.92 17.01
C GLY A 155 -6.21 17.12 17.51
N GLY A 156 -6.20 15.84 17.16
CA GLY A 156 -5.01 14.99 17.28
C GLY A 156 -5.08 13.89 16.22
N ARG A 157 -3.95 13.60 15.57
CA ARG A 157 -3.91 12.56 14.54
C ARG A 157 -2.73 11.64 14.82
N TRP A 158 -3.02 10.36 15.02
CA TRP A 158 -2.06 9.30 15.28
C TRP A 158 -1.92 8.49 14.00
N GLU A 159 -0.91 8.82 13.19
CA GLU A 159 -0.48 8.06 12.00
C GLU A 159 0.75 7.23 12.38
N VAL A 160 0.54 6.22 13.23
CA VAL A 160 1.65 5.53 13.93
C VAL A 160 1.74 4.06 13.58
N CYS A 161 0.71 3.49 12.95
CA CYS A 161 0.66 2.09 12.65
C CYS A 161 0.10 1.82 11.26
N GLY A 162 0.49 0.67 10.73
CA GLY A 162 0.01 0.17 9.47
C GLY A 162 0.30 -1.31 9.29
N GLY A 163 -0.27 -1.86 8.24
CA GLY A 163 -0.01 -3.22 7.77
C GLY A 163 0.64 -3.15 6.40
N ALA A 164 1.66 -3.96 6.18
CA ALA A 164 2.24 -4.16 4.86
C ALA A 164 1.81 -5.52 4.31
N TYR A 165 1.40 -5.54 3.06
CA TYR A 165 0.94 -6.72 2.35
C TYR A 165 1.83 -6.94 1.15
N ALA A 166 2.59 -8.03 1.16
CA ALA A 166 3.49 -8.37 0.08
C ALA A 166 2.70 -9.02 -1.08
N LEU A 167 2.86 -8.51 -2.30
CA LEU A 167 2.41 -9.16 -3.53
C LEU A 167 3.31 -10.34 -3.92
N LYS A 168 4.59 -10.25 -3.54
CA LYS A 168 5.57 -11.33 -3.59
C LYS A 168 6.46 -11.26 -2.34
N TYR A 169 6.76 -12.39 -1.72
CA TYR A 169 7.78 -12.48 -0.67
C TYR A 169 8.56 -13.80 -0.77
N THR A 170 9.82 -13.75 -0.36
CA THR A 170 10.74 -14.89 -0.38
C THR A 170 11.11 -15.27 1.04
N GLU A 171 11.04 -16.57 1.35
CA GLU A 171 11.40 -17.13 2.65
C GLU A 171 12.55 -18.14 2.46
N PRO A 172 13.65 -18.06 3.23
CA PRO A 172 14.71 -19.06 3.20
C PRO A 172 14.19 -20.45 3.63
N LEU A 173 14.60 -21.51 2.93
CA LEU A 173 14.14 -22.88 3.21
C LEU A 173 14.52 -23.40 4.62
N ASP A 174 15.57 -22.86 5.23
CA ASP A 174 16.06 -23.26 6.56
C ASP A 174 15.22 -22.73 7.72
N THR A 175 14.18 -21.94 7.42
CA THR A 175 13.27 -21.42 8.45
C THR A 175 12.32 -22.56 8.88
N PRO A 176 12.35 -23.00 10.15
CA PRO A 176 11.44 -24.06 10.61
C PRO A 176 10.00 -23.59 10.40
N GLU A 177 9.19 -24.39 9.71
CA GLU A 177 7.76 -24.15 9.56
C GLU A 177 7.15 -23.96 10.95
N LEU A 178 6.76 -22.73 11.28
CA LEU A 178 5.99 -22.44 12.48
C LEU A 178 4.68 -23.25 12.38
N THR A 179 4.61 -24.34 13.12
CA THR A 179 3.42 -25.16 13.27
C THR A 179 2.25 -24.30 13.75
N PRO A 180 1.02 -24.60 13.32
CA PRO A 180 -0.12 -23.67 13.38
C PRO A 180 -0.81 -23.61 14.76
N ASP A 181 -0.06 -23.44 15.85
CA ASP A 181 -0.63 -23.32 17.21
C ASP A 181 -0.54 -21.89 17.81
N GLY A 182 -0.05 -20.91 17.05
CA GLY A 182 0.19 -19.56 17.57
C GLY A 182 -0.33 -18.43 16.69
N GLY A 183 -1.65 -18.31 16.51
CA GLY A 183 -2.33 -17.04 16.17
C GLY A 183 -1.82 -16.21 14.97
N GLY A 184 -0.98 -16.77 14.10
CA GLY A 184 -0.41 -16.10 12.93
C GLY A 184 -1.45 -15.92 11.84
N ILE A 185 -1.39 -14.79 11.16
CA ILE A 185 -2.25 -14.48 10.01
C ILE A 185 -2.05 -15.58 8.96
N ARG A 186 -3.08 -16.38 8.69
CA ARG A 186 -3.12 -17.31 7.55
C ARG A 186 -2.93 -16.49 6.28
N LEU A 187 -1.75 -16.57 5.64
CA LEU A 187 -1.62 -16.12 4.26
C LEU A 187 -2.36 -17.11 3.36
N PRO A 188 -3.03 -16.63 2.30
CA PRO A 188 -3.73 -17.51 1.38
C PRO A 188 -2.73 -18.48 0.76
N SER A 189 -3.10 -19.76 0.82
CA SER A 189 -2.44 -20.91 0.22
C SER A 189 -2.27 -20.73 -1.30
N ALA A 190 -1.31 -19.91 -1.71
CA ALA A 190 -0.76 -19.93 -3.05
C ALA A 190 0.46 -20.83 -3.00
N SER A 191 0.46 -21.90 -3.78
CA SER A 191 1.50 -22.93 -3.83
C SER A 191 2.89 -22.29 -3.86
N ALA A 192 3.61 -22.38 -2.74
CA ALA A 192 4.97 -21.85 -2.62
C ALA A 192 5.84 -22.50 -3.69
N ARG A 193 6.54 -21.70 -4.48
CA ARG A 193 7.48 -22.20 -5.51
C ARG A 193 8.89 -22.10 -4.96
N ILE A 194 9.67 -23.17 -5.09
CA ILE A 194 11.08 -23.15 -4.72
C ILE A 194 11.86 -22.53 -5.89
N ILE A 195 12.69 -21.54 -5.60
CA ILE A 195 13.55 -20.86 -6.57
C ILE A 195 14.98 -20.88 -6.04
N ASP A 196 15.92 -21.27 -6.89
CA ASP A 196 17.34 -21.15 -6.57
C ASP A 196 17.78 -19.70 -6.74
N THR A 197 18.26 -19.10 -5.66
CA THR A 197 18.84 -17.76 -5.64
C THR A 197 20.35 -17.88 -5.38
N GLU A 198 21.12 -16.82 -5.64
CA GLU A 198 22.58 -16.77 -5.35
C GLU A 198 22.91 -17.11 -3.88
N HIS A 199 21.96 -16.92 -2.97
CA HIS A 199 22.07 -17.20 -1.54
C HIS A 199 21.44 -18.54 -1.11
N GLY A 200 21.11 -19.42 -2.06
CA GLY A 200 20.48 -20.72 -1.83
C GLY A 200 19.02 -20.78 -2.27
N PRO A 201 18.39 -21.97 -2.11
CA PRO A 201 16.99 -22.15 -2.46
C PRO A 201 16.09 -21.37 -1.49
N VAL A 202 15.13 -20.62 -2.05
CA VAL A 202 14.11 -19.87 -1.29
C VAL A 202 12.71 -20.27 -1.73
N ARG A 203 11.76 -20.23 -0.79
CA ARG A 203 10.33 -20.37 -1.07
C ARG A 203 9.77 -19.01 -1.48
N LEU A 204 9.33 -18.89 -2.73
CA LEU A 204 8.60 -17.73 -3.22
C LEU A 204 7.10 -17.94 -3.02
N TYR A 205 6.47 -16.96 -2.39
CA TYR A 205 5.03 -16.85 -2.28
C TYR A 205 4.53 -15.63 -3.06
N GLY A 206 3.34 -15.75 -3.63
CA GLY A 206 2.72 -14.70 -4.45
C GLY A 206 3.07 -14.80 -5.94
N LEU A 207 2.72 -13.75 -6.69
CA LEU A 207 2.92 -13.67 -8.14
C LEU A 207 4.00 -12.64 -8.42
N ARG A 208 4.95 -12.91 -9.32
CA ARG A 208 5.95 -11.92 -9.75
C ARG A 208 5.32 -10.95 -10.75
N GLU A 209 5.76 -9.69 -10.74
CA GLU A 209 5.29 -8.66 -11.67
C GLU A 209 5.43 -9.09 -13.13
N GLY A 210 6.54 -9.72 -13.51
CA GLY A 210 6.77 -10.21 -14.88
C GLY A 210 5.87 -11.40 -15.26
N GLU A 211 5.52 -12.27 -14.30
CA GLU A 211 4.57 -13.36 -14.54
C GLU A 211 3.15 -12.83 -14.71
N TRP A 212 2.77 -11.85 -13.90
CA TRP A 212 1.49 -11.16 -14.07
C TRP A 212 1.45 -10.47 -15.45
N PHE A 213 2.49 -9.71 -15.79
CA PHE A 213 2.55 -8.99 -17.05
C PHE A 213 2.45 -9.94 -18.25
N ARG A 214 3.23 -11.03 -18.27
CA ARG A 214 3.17 -12.05 -19.33
C ARG A 214 1.76 -12.62 -19.53
N ARG A 215 1.01 -12.84 -18.45
CA ARG A 215 -0.39 -13.33 -18.52
C ARG A 215 -1.35 -12.30 -19.12
N TRP A 216 -1.10 -11.01 -18.86
CA TRP A 216 -1.99 -9.92 -19.24
C TRP A 216 -1.59 -9.20 -20.53
N GLU A 217 -0.36 -9.39 -21.00
CA GLU A 217 0.22 -8.67 -22.14
C GLU A 217 -0.66 -8.79 -23.39
N GLN A 218 -1.08 -10.00 -23.73
CA GLN A 218 -1.96 -10.20 -24.90
C GLN A 218 -3.32 -9.52 -24.71
N VAL A 219 -3.91 -9.57 -23.51
CA VAL A 219 -5.19 -8.93 -23.22
C VAL A 219 -5.06 -7.41 -23.33
N ILE A 220 -3.98 -6.85 -22.83
CA ILE A 220 -3.68 -5.41 -22.92
C ILE A 220 -3.60 -5.02 -24.40
N ARG A 221 -2.81 -5.74 -25.21
CA ARG A 221 -2.69 -5.47 -26.65
C ARG A 221 -4.03 -5.58 -27.37
N GLN A 222 -4.78 -6.64 -27.13
CA GLN A 222 -6.11 -6.84 -27.73
C GLN A 222 -7.10 -5.76 -27.31
N SER A 223 -7.04 -5.31 -26.05
CA SER A 223 -7.89 -4.22 -25.54
C SER A 223 -7.59 -2.90 -26.22
N VAL A 224 -6.31 -2.61 -26.52
CA VAL A 224 -5.91 -1.42 -27.29
C VAL A 224 -6.41 -1.51 -28.73
N VAL A 225 -6.16 -2.64 -29.42
CA VAL A 225 -6.58 -2.83 -30.82
C VAL A 225 -8.11 -2.73 -30.96
N SER A 226 -8.85 -3.32 -30.02
CA SER A 226 -10.31 -3.26 -29.98
C SER A 226 -10.86 -1.93 -29.45
N LYS A 227 -10.00 -1.00 -29.01
CA LYS A 227 -10.36 0.29 -28.41
C LYS A 227 -11.35 0.13 -27.24
N LEU A 228 -11.12 -0.87 -26.39
CA LEU A 228 -11.98 -1.20 -25.27
C LEU A 228 -12.02 -0.03 -24.26
N GLN A 229 -13.23 0.39 -23.88
CA GLN A 229 -13.46 1.36 -22.81
C GLN A 229 -14.34 0.73 -21.74
N ARG A 230 -13.84 0.64 -20.51
CA ARG A 230 -14.58 0.11 -19.35
C ARG A 230 -14.20 0.86 -18.07
N SER A 231 -15.19 1.05 -17.21
CA SER A 231 -15.00 1.58 -15.86
C SER A 231 -14.76 0.48 -14.82
N GLU A 232 -15.14 -0.76 -15.14
CA GLU A 232 -14.98 -1.91 -14.25
C GLU A 232 -13.66 -2.66 -14.54
N PRO A 233 -12.91 -3.09 -13.51
CA PRO A 233 -11.69 -3.87 -13.69
C PRO A 233 -11.97 -5.20 -14.38
N MET A 234 -11.09 -5.57 -15.33
CA MET A 234 -11.12 -6.90 -15.95
C MET A 234 -10.86 -7.97 -14.89
N ARG A 235 -11.77 -8.94 -14.76
CA ARG A 235 -11.61 -10.06 -13.81
C ARG A 235 -10.78 -11.17 -14.47
N GLY A 236 -9.93 -11.80 -13.66
CA GLY A 236 -8.78 -12.61 -14.07
C GLY A 236 -9.10 -13.89 -14.83
N GLU A 237 -9.49 -13.73 -16.09
CA GLU A 237 -9.10 -14.66 -17.13
C GLU A 237 -8.21 -13.85 -18.05
N GLY A 238 -6.89 -14.06 -17.95
CA GLY A 238 -6.01 -13.83 -19.11
C GLY A 238 -6.58 -14.61 -20.30
N PRO A 239 -6.08 -14.45 -21.53
CA PRO A 239 -6.60 -15.24 -22.62
C PRO A 239 -6.38 -16.70 -22.23
N THR A 240 -7.47 -17.42 -21.93
CA THR A 240 -7.49 -18.88 -22.02
C THR A 240 -7.35 -19.13 -23.51
N ASN A 241 -6.12 -19.03 -24.01
CA ASN A 241 -5.85 -19.45 -25.36
C ASN A 241 -6.26 -20.92 -25.37
N PRO A 242 -7.32 -21.32 -26.08
CA PRO A 242 -7.78 -22.70 -26.07
C PRO A 242 -6.68 -23.65 -26.54
N ALA A 243 -5.63 -23.12 -27.21
CA ALA A 243 -4.40 -23.83 -27.50
C ALA A 243 -3.67 -24.40 -26.26
N PHE A 244 -3.77 -23.78 -25.09
CA PHE A 244 -3.20 -24.33 -23.84
C PHE A 244 -3.97 -25.56 -23.32
N ALA A 245 -5.16 -25.85 -23.86
CA ALA A 245 -5.93 -27.07 -23.59
C ALA A 245 -5.71 -28.15 -24.66
N LEU A 246 -4.92 -27.87 -25.71
CA LEU A 246 -4.56 -28.85 -26.73
C LEU A 246 -3.35 -29.67 -26.24
N ASP A 247 -3.52 -30.99 -26.23
CA ASP A 247 -2.44 -31.93 -25.93
C ASP A 247 -1.27 -31.71 -26.91
N GLY A 248 -0.05 -31.55 -26.39
CA GLY A 248 1.17 -31.30 -27.18
C GLY A 248 1.59 -29.83 -27.37
N TYR A 249 0.86 -28.82 -26.86
CA TYR A 249 1.27 -27.42 -26.95
C TYR A 249 2.19 -27.02 -25.77
N ALA A 250 3.49 -27.25 -25.90
CA ALA A 250 4.48 -26.74 -24.93
C ALA A 250 4.71 -25.22 -25.16
N PRO A 251 4.56 -24.36 -24.14
CA PRO A 251 4.95 -22.95 -24.28
C PRO A 251 6.46 -22.87 -24.48
N GLY A 252 6.88 -22.43 -25.67
CA GLY A 252 8.28 -22.30 -26.04
C GLY A 252 9.04 -21.34 -25.10
N TYR A 253 10.19 -21.80 -24.63
CA TYR A 253 11.24 -20.96 -24.05
C TYR A 253 11.82 -20.09 -25.17
N ILE A 254 11.57 -18.78 -25.14
CA ILE A 254 12.44 -17.73 -25.70
C ILE A 254 12.36 -16.52 -24.77
#